data_AF-A0A3D2X0S0-F1
#
_entry.id   AF-A0A3D2X0S0-F1
#
_cell.length_a   1.000
_cell.length_b   1.000
_cell.length_c   1.000
_cell.angle_alpha   90.00
_cell.angle_beta   90.00
_cell.angle_gamma   90.00
#
_symmetry.space_group_name_H-M   'P 1'
#
loop_
_entity.id
_entity.type
_entity.pdbx_description
1 polymer ?
#
loop_
_entity_poly.entity_id
_entity_poly.type
_entity_poly.pdbx_seq_one_letter_code
_entity_poly.pdbx_strand_id
1 'polypeptide(L)'
;MKASKYIPVLFLFICIFYLISCPDSDEIESNIPIARAGEDDTVQVGMYAILDGSESYFGKNPYYQSLRWKSDENNSHEFPMFVLLKSQVGFVTEGVFNFILTVYNSEGISDSDTVTITVVPRTDGFFKDPCLDVAVRFTLDNPTIPITDEIISSLDTLYYASIMRDKISTLEGLEKCVNLKILALLSQNIYTIDQISSLTNLEEVALNDNYISDLTPFENLYKMKHLELINNNISDTKGLENLTELECLFLLSNPIENIAPMQNLINLTDLYFYGANLSEITSLSGLTNLEVLWLAKCSVPEINSLKSLMNLKILNIRLNNISDISILSELLKCERFYLSNNLIEDITPLSNLPEINFLDLADNKITDIKPLVDNSGIGKGDLVILSDNPLNDVSINSYIPLLISREVNVLY
;
A
#
# COMPACT_ATOMS: atom_id res chain seq x y z
N MET A 1 17.63 2.85 -13.76
CA MET A 1 16.67 2.14 -12.87
C MET A 1 17.37 1.67 -11.59
N LYS A 2 17.51 2.54 -10.60
CA LYS A 2 17.36 2.12 -9.20
C LYS A 2 15.90 2.43 -8.89
N ALA A 3 15.02 1.46 -9.14
CA ALA A 3 13.74 1.48 -8.43
C ALA A 3 14.11 1.52 -6.95
N SER A 4 13.52 2.43 -6.17
CA SER A 4 13.71 2.41 -4.73
C SER A 4 13.42 0.98 -4.26
N LYS A 5 14.33 0.43 -3.45
CA LYS A 5 14.29 -0.96 -2.97
C LYS A 5 13.18 -1.18 -1.94
N TYR A 6 12.17 -0.32 -1.94
CA TYR A 6 11.06 -0.36 -1.02
C TYR A 6 9.97 -1.17 -1.69
N ILE A 7 9.93 -2.45 -1.30
CA ILE A 7 8.76 -3.28 -1.50
C ILE A 7 7.66 -2.51 -0.76
N PRO A 8 6.66 -1.92 -1.46
CA PRO A 8 5.51 -1.42 -0.74
C PRO A 8 5.00 -2.60 0.07
N VAL A 9 4.56 -2.32 1.29
CA VAL A 9 3.88 -3.23 2.23
C VAL A 9 2.64 -3.92 1.59
N LEU A 10 2.41 -3.71 0.30
CA LEU A 10 1.37 -4.23 -0.59
C LEU A 10 1.62 -5.62 -1.21
N PHE A 11 2.76 -6.31 -0.98
CA PHE A 11 2.95 -7.65 -1.56
C PHE A 11 3.59 -8.64 -0.60
N LEU A 12 2.77 -9.30 0.22
CA LEU A 12 3.11 -10.58 0.81
C LEU A 12 1.93 -11.57 0.72
N PHE A 13 1.58 -11.98 -0.50
CA PHE A 13 0.98 -13.30 -0.68
C PHE A 13 2.12 -14.32 -0.54
N ILE A 14 2.37 -14.80 0.68
CA ILE A 14 3.13 -16.04 0.86
C ILE A 14 2.19 -17.19 0.49
N CYS A 15 2.13 -17.51 -0.80
CA CYS A 15 1.71 -18.84 -1.23
C CYS A 15 2.94 -19.75 -1.12
N ILE A 16 3.13 -20.38 0.04
CA ILE A 16 4.03 -21.53 0.13
C ILE A 16 3.37 -22.65 -0.65
N PHE A 17 3.86 -22.89 -1.86
CA PHE A 17 3.59 -24.13 -2.60
C PHE A 17 4.34 -25.26 -1.89
N TYR A 18 3.64 -26.05 -1.08
CA TYR A 18 4.10 -27.40 -0.77
C TYR A 18 3.68 -28.33 -1.91
N LEU A 19 4.67 -28.75 -2.71
CA LEU A 19 4.55 -29.91 -3.59
C LEU A 19 4.42 -31.15 -2.72
N ILE A 20 3.32 -31.88 -2.88
CA ILE A 20 3.10 -33.17 -2.19
C ILE A 20 3.95 -34.25 -2.87
N SER A 21 4.80 -34.90 -2.09
CA SER A 21 5.36 -36.21 -2.41
C SER A 21 4.34 -37.29 -2.04
N CYS A 22 3.98 -38.13 -3.01
CA CYS A 22 3.02 -39.23 -2.86
C CYS A 22 3.73 -40.47 -2.26
N PRO A 23 3.14 -41.22 -1.30
CA PRO A 23 3.58 -42.57 -0.99
C PRO A 23 3.11 -43.53 -2.08
N ASP A 24 4.01 -44.43 -2.49
CA ASP A 24 3.74 -45.47 -3.50
C ASP A 24 2.61 -46.42 -3.11
N SER A 25 1.94 -46.89 -4.16
CA SER A 25 0.73 -47.69 -4.21
C SER A 25 0.85 -49.07 -3.56
N ASP A 26 -0.27 -49.55 -3.02
CA ASP A 26 -1.03 -50.66 -3.61
C ASP A 26 -2.23 -50.99 -2.71
N GLU A 27 -3.43 -50.53 -3.08
CA GLU A 27 -4.70 -51.23 -2.84
C GLU A 27 -5.85 -50.51 -3.59
N ILE A 28 -6.86 -51.28 -3.95
CA ILE A 28 -7.98 -50.94 -4.84
C ILE A 28 -8.79 -49.77 -4.27
N GLU A 29 -8.96 -48.63 -4.95
CA GLU A 29 -10.09 -47.74 -4.66
C GLU A 29 -10.40 -46.68 -5.75
N SER A 30 -11.65 -46.24 -5.74
CA SER A 30 -12.43 -45.58 -6.79
C SER A 30 -11.92 -44.20 -7.26
N ASN A 31 -12.43 -43.71 -8.41
CA ASN A 31 -12.22 -42.31 -8.87
C ASN A 31 -13.01 -41.27 -8.03
N ILE A 32 -13.52 -41.66 -6.86
CA ILE A 32 -14.37 -40.83 -6.01
C ILE A 32 -13.43 -40.05 -5.07
N PRO A 33 -13.50 -38.70 -5.04
CA PRO A 33 -12.76 -37.91 -4.06
C PRO A 33 -13.23 -38.22 -2.63
N ILE A 34 -12.37 -38.00 -1.65
CA ILE A 34 -12.65 -38.13 -0.22
C ILE A 34 -12.20 -36.84 0.46
N ALA A 35 -13.16 -36.10 1.03
CA ALA A 35 -12.86 -34.93 1.82
C ALA A 35 -12.48 -35.36 3.25
N ARG A 36 -11.45 -34.72 3.81
CA ARG A 36 -11.06 -34.83 5.22
C ARG A 36 -10.79 -33.43 5.75
N ALA A 37 -11.70 -32.90 6.56
CA ALA A 37 -11.67 -31.52 7.06
C ALA A 37 -10.77 -31.33 8.29
N GLY A 38 -10.25 -32.42 8.85
CA GLY A 38 -9.47 -32.42 10.08
C GLY A 38 -10.33 -32.72 11.31
N GLU A 39 -9.79 -32.46 12.50
CA GLU A 39 -10.46 -32.69 13.77
C GLU A 39 -11.14 -31.43 14.30
N ASP A 40 -12.25 -31.59 15.01
CA ASP A 40 -12.91 -30.51 15.75
C ASP A 40 -11.94 -29.87 16.75
N ASP A 41 -12.04 -28.56 16.93
CA ASP A 41 -11.15 -27.80 17.83
C ASP A 41 -11.94 -26.87 18.75
N THR A 42 -11.31 -26.48 19.87
CA THR A 42 -11.84 -25.49 20.80
C THR A 42 -10.82 -24.39 21.03
N VAL A 43 -11.18 -23.16 20.67
CA VAL A 43 -10.33 -21.97 20.82
C VAL A 43 -11.04 -20.89 21.64
N GLN A 44 -10.31 -19.88 22.10
CA GLN A 44 -10.90 -18.73 22.78
C GLN A 44 -11.09 -17.56 21.81
N VAL A 45 -12.00 -16.63 22.12
CA VAL A 45 -12.06 -15.32 21.45
C VAL A 45 -10.68 -14.65 21.50
N GLY A 46 -10.20 -14.17 20.35
CA GLY A 46 -8.85 -13.60 20.16
C GLY A 46 -7.79 -14.62 19.70
N MET A 47 -8.14 -15.91 19.57
CA MET A 47 -7.27 -16.94 19.01
C MET A 47 -7.66 -17.28 17.57
N TYR A 48 -6.84 -18.10 16.93
CA TYR A 48 -7.15 -18.66 15.61
C TYR A 48 -7.05 -20.18 15.63
N ALA A 49 -7.81 -20.83 14.75
CA ALA A 49 -7.71 -22.26 14.47
C ALA A 49 -7.10 -22.49 13.08
N ILE A 50 -6.57 -23.70 12.86
CA ILE A 50 -6.08 -24.12 11.54
C ILE A 50 -7.08 -25.11 10.97
N LEU A 51 -7.74 -24.73 9.88
CA LEU A 51 -8.52 -25.66 9.08
C LEU A 51 -7.57 -26.46 8.20
N ASP A 52 -7.52 -27.77 8.36
CA ASP A 52 -6.52 -28.65 7.74
C ASP A 52 -7.17 -29.73 6.87
N GLY A 53 -7.28 -29.43 5.58
CA GLY A 53 -7.75 -30.36 4.55
C GLY A 53 -6.67 -31.26 3.97
N SER A 54 -5.44 -31.27 4.52
CA SER A 54 -4.27 -31.90 3.87
C SER A 54 -4.35 -33.42 3.75
N GLU A 55 -5.22 -34.08 4.53
CA GLU A 55 -5.46 -35.52 4.43
C GLU A 55 -6.49 -35.91 3.35
N SER A 56 -7.08 -34.92 2.65
CA SER A 56 -8.06 -35.18 1.60
C SER A 56 -7.46 -35.91 0.40
N TYR A 57 -8.24 -36.82 -0.18
CA TYR A 57 -7.90 -37.53 -1.41
C TYR A 57 -8.74 -37.02 -2.57
N PHE A 58 -8.12 -36.71 -3.70
CA PHE A 58 -8.81 -36.05 -4.80
C PHE A 58 -9.06 -36.95 -6.03
N GLY A 59 -8.71 -38.25 -5.94
CA GLY A 59 -8.76 -39.17 -7.08
C GLY A 59 -7.45 -39.24 -7.88
N LYS A 60 -7.46 -39.99 -8.99
CA LYS A 60 -6.25 -40.38 -9.75
C LYS A 60 -5.54 -39.26 -10.53
N ASN A 61 -6.14 -38.07 -10.69
CA ASN A 61 -5.57 -37.00 -11.52
C ASN A 61 -5.45 -35.65 -10.78
N PRO A 62 -4.31 -35.38 -10.10
CA PRO A 62 -4.12 -34.21 -9.23
C PRO A 62 -4.15 -32.84 -9.92
N TYR A 63 -4.07 -32.78 -11.25
CA TYR A 63 -3.76 -31.55 -11.99
C TYR A 63 -4.97 -30.66 -12.30
N TYR A 64 -6.21 -31.14 -12.11
CA TYR A 64 -7.45 -30.42 -12.45
C TYR A 64 -8.47 -30.40 -11.31
N GLN A 65 -7.98 -30.38 -10.08
CA GLN A 65 -8.79 -30.52 -8.87
C GLN A 65 -8.92 -29.21 -8.12
N SER A 66 -9.97 -29.09 -7.33
CA SER A 66 -10.18 -27.93 -6.47
C SER A 66 -10.70 -28.37 -5.11
N LEU A 67 -10.42 -27.56 -4.10
CA LEU A 67 -11.05 -27.65 -2.80
C LEU A 67 -11.71 -26.32 -2.48
N ARG A 68 -12.75 -26.36 -1.65
CA ARG A 68 -13.43 -25.16 -1.18
C ARG A 68 -13.82 -25.33 0.28
N TRP A 69 -13.43 -24.35 1.08
CA TRP A 69 -13.98 -24.16 2.41
C TRP A 69 -15.20 -23.22 2.35
N LYS A 70 -16.25 -23.58 3.07
CA LYS A 70 -17.44 -22.75 3.26
C LYS A 70 -17.81 -22.76 4.74
N SER A 71 -18.01 -21.58 5.33
CA SER A 71 -18.63 -21.45 6.65
C SER A 71 -20.15 -21.64 6.54
N ASP A 72 -20.80 -22.15 7.60
CA ASP A 72 -22.27 -22.20 7.63
C ASP A 72 -22.92 -20.80 7.48
N GLU A 73 -24.21 -20.75 7.16
CA GLU A 73 -24.91 -19.51 6.78
C GLU A 73 -24.96 -18.44 7.88
N ASN A 74 -24.64 -18.80 9.13
CA ASN A 74 -24.58 -17.87 10.26
C ASN A 74 -23.18 -17.26 10.45
N ASN A 75 -22.18 -17.75 9.73
CA ASN A 75 -20.77 -17.40 9.94
C ASN A 75 -20.23 -16.55 8.79
N SER A 76 -19.91 -15.29 9.09
CA SER A 76 -19.44 -14.27 8.13
C SER A 76 -17.95 -14.34 7.78
N HIS A 77 -17.34 -15.53 7.83
CA HIS A 77 -15.95 -15.70 7.39
C HIS A 77 -15.93 -15.91 5.87
N GLU A 78 -15.66 -14.85 5.12
CA GLU A 78 -15.36 -14.97 3.69
C GLU A 78 -13.96 -15.54 3.54
N PHE A 79 -13.86 -16.78 3.05
CA PHE A 79 -12.59 -17.33 2.60
C PHE A 79 -12.19 -16.67 1.28
N PRO A 80 -10.91 -16.32 1.09
CA PRO A 80 -10.46 -15.86 -0.21
C PRO A 80 -10.64 -17.00 -1.22
N MET A 81 -10.86 -16.63 -2.48
CA MET A 81 -11.26 -17.52 -3.58
C MET A 81 -10.28 -18.68 -3.88
N PHE A 82 -9.08 -18.64 -3.31
CA PHE A 82 -8.05 -19.67 -3.37
C PHE A 82 -7.76 -20.17 -1.96
N VAL A 83 -8.20 -21.38 -1.63
CA VAL A 83 -7.99 -21.92 -0.29
C VAL A 83 -6.88 -22.96 -0.34
N LEU A 84 -5.84 -22.71 0.46
CA LEU A 84 -4.75 -23.66 0.70
C LEU A 84 -5.29 -24.86 1.48
N LEU A 85 -4.62 -26.00 1.37
CA LEU A 85 -4.94 -27.19 2.17
C LEU A 85 -4.96 -26.89 3.67
N LYS A 86 -4.16 -25.92 4.14
CA LYS A 86 -4.20 -25.41 5.51
C LYS A 86 -4.53 -23.93 5.50
N SER A 87 -5.53 -23.53 6.29
CA SER A 87 -5.97 -22.13 6.39
C SER A 87 -6.12 -21.71 7.84
N GLN A 88 -5.52 -20.59 8.21
CA GLN A 88 -5.65 -20.00 9.54
C GLN A 88 -6.90 -19.13 9.62
N VAL A 89 -7.76 -19.34 10.61
CA VAL A 89 -9.03 -18.60 10.79
C VAL A 89 -9.10 -18.05 12.20
N GLY A 90 -9.14 -16.72 12.33
CA GLY A 90 -9.23 -16.02 13.61
C GLY A 90 -10.68 -15.87 14.07
N PHE A 91 -10.90 -15.92 15.38
CA PHE A 91 -12.22 -15.84 15.99
C PHE A 91 -12.30 -14.71 17.00
N VAL A 92 -13.32 -13.86 16.87
CA VAL A 92 -13.50 -12.68 17.72
C VAL A 92 -14.86 -12.64 18.42
N THR A 93 -15.70 -13.66 18.19
CA THR A 93 -16.99 -13.86 18.84
C THR A 93 -17.12 -15.31 19.31
N GLU A 94 -17.81 -15.51 20.43
CA GLU A 94 -18.10 -16.84 20.97
C GLU A 94 -19.14 -17.55 20.09
N GLY A 95 -19.07 -18.88 20.05
CA GLY A 95 -20.04 -19.67 19.29
C GLY A 95 -19.51 -21.02 18.84
N VAL A 96 -20.30 -21.70 18.03
CA VAL A 96 -19.91 -22.95 17.38
C VAL A 96 -19.94 -22.70 15.89
N PHE A 97 -18.80 -22.89 15.24
CA PHE A 97 -18.56 -22.55 13.84
C PHE A 97 -18.31 -23.81 13.05
N ASN A 98 -19.20 -24.12 12.08
CA ASN A 98 -19.00 -25.26 11.20
C ASN A 98 -18.37 -24.80 9.90
N PHE A 99 -17.29 -25.49 9.51
CA PHE A 99 -16.59 -25.28 8.25
C PHE A 99 -16.67 -26.54 7.41
N ILE A 100 -17.21 -26.39 6.20
CA ILE A 100 -17.42 -27.49 5.27
C ILE A 100 -16.29 -27.43 4.24
N LEU A 101 -15.47 -28.48 4.20
CA LEU A 101 -14.52 -28.74 3.13
C LEU A 101 -15.22 -29.53 2.03
N THR A 102 -15.16 -29.05 0.80
CA THR A 102 -15.60 -29.80 -0.38
C THR A 102 -14.44 -30.00 -1.34
N VAL A 103 -14.24 -31.25 -1.78
CA VAL A 103 -13.15 -31.66 -2.66
C VAL A 103 -13.73 -32.16 -3.98
N TYR A 104 -13.20 -31.68 -5.10
CA TYR A 104 -13.65 -32.04 -6.45
C TYR A 104 -12.57 -32.80 -7.21
N ASN A 105 -12.97 -33.87 -7.92
CA ASN A 105 -12.09 -34.54 -8.89
C ASN A 105 -12.15 -33.84 -10.27
N SER A 106 -11.34 -34.32 -11.23
CA SER A 106 -11.26 -33.76 -12.58
C SER A 106 -12.53 -33.92 -13.43
N GLU A 107 -13.50 -34.73 -12.99
CA GLU A 107 -14.79 -34.98 -13.66
C GLU A 107 -15.92 -34.15 -13.02
N GLY A 108 -15.62 -33.35 -11.99
CA GLY A 108 -16.59 -32.54 -11.26
C GLY A 108 -17.39 -33.30 -10.19
N ILE A 109 -17.03 -34.56 -9.90
CA ILE A 109 -17.58 -35.30 -8.76
C ILE A 109 -16.98 -34.72 -7.48
N SER A 110 -17.79 -34.62 -6.42
CA SER A 110 -17.37 -34.05 -5.14
C SER A 110 -17.68 -34.93 -3.95
N ASP A 111 -16.87 -34.78 -2.91
CA ASP A 111 -17.15 -35.23 -1.54
C ASP A 111 -16.97 -34.06 -0.56
N SER A 112 -17.62 -34.14 0.60
CA SER A 112 -17.59 -33.08 1.60
C SER A 112 -17.43 -33.63 3.01
N ASP A 113 -16.65 -32.90 3.81
CA ASP A 113 -16.47 -33.18 5.23
C ASP A 113 -16.58 -31.87 6.02
N THR A 114 -16.92 -31.96 7.31
CA THR A 114 -17.16 -30.79 8.16
C THR A 114 -16.31 -30.85 9.42
N VAL A 115 -15.68 -29.74 9.75
CA VAL A 115 -15.00 -29.52 11.03
C VAL A 115 -15.73 -28.46 11.83
N THR A 116 -15.82 -28.69 13.14
CA THR A 116 -16.48 -27.81 14.09
C THR A 116 -15.45 -27.12 14.96
N ILE A 117 -15.48 -25.78 14.98
CA ILE A 117 -14.66 -24.98 15.88
C ILE A 117 -15.57 -24.39 16.95
N THR A 118 -15.33 -24.78 18.21
CA THR A 118 -16.02 -24.21 19.36
C THR A 118 -15.21 -23.04 19.90
N VAL A 119 -15.76 -21.83 19.84
CA VAL A 119 -15.14 -20.62 20.36
C VAL A 119 -15.74 -20.29 21.71
N VAL A 120 -14.92 -20.39 22.75
CA VAL A 120 -15.32 -20.12 24.13
C VAL A 120 -14.95 -18.68 24.55
N PRO A 121 -15.60 -18.14 25.60
CA PRO A 121 -15.26 -16.83 26.13
C PRO A 121 -13.76 -16.67 26.39
N ARG A 122 -13.25 -15.48 26.08
CA ARG A 122 -11.91 -15.05 26.45
C ARG A 122 -11.87 -14.76 27.96
N THR A 123 -11.10 -15.54 28.71
CA THR A 123 -10.98 -15.39 30.17
C THR A 123 -9.94 -14.35 30.58
N ASP A 124 -8.90 -14.24 29.77
CA ASP A 124 -7.76 -13.35 29.93
C ASP A 124 -7.15 -13.16 28.56
N GLY A 125 -6.85 -11.93 28.19
CA GLY A 125 -5.86 -11.82 27.13
C GLY A 125 -5.18 -10.49 27.08
N PHE A 126 -4.15 -10.51 26.25
CA PHE A 126 -3.07 -9.56 26.32
C PHE A 126 -3.46 -8.21 25.71
N PHE A 127 -4.08 -8.22 24.53
CA PHE A 127 -4.55 -7.01 23.86
C PHE A 127 -6.03 -6.78 24.12
N LYS A 128 -6.45 -5.53 24.31
CA LYS A 128 -7.88 -5.29 24.58
C LYS A 128 -8.77 -5.70 23.40
N ASP A 129 -8.30 -5.46 22.19
CA ASP A 129 -9.00 -5.85 20.96
C ASP A 129 -8.68 -7.30 20.60
N PRO A 130 -9.69 -8.20 20.51
CA PRO A 130 -9.45 -9.59 20.12
C PRO A 130 -8.94 -9.72 18.68
N CYS A 131 -9.23 -8.77 17.78
CA CYS A 131 -8.68 -8.77 16.42
C CYS A 131 -7.16 -8.51 16.46
N LEU A 132 -6.69 -7.67 17.39
CA LEU A 132 -5.27 -7.40 17.56
C LEU A 132 -4.54 -8.62 18.14
N ASP A 133 -5.15 -9.35 19.07
CA ASP A 133 -4.60 -10.65 19.51
C ASP A 133 -4.46 -11.61 18.33
N VAL A 134 -5.50 -11.77 17.52
CA VAL A 134 -5.46 -12.63 16.33
C VAL A 134 -4.31 -12.20 15.40
N ALA A 135 -4.18 -10.91 15.12
CA ALA A 135 -3.13 -10.36 14.28
C ALA A 135 -1.72 -10.70 14.78
N VAL A 136 -1.48 -10.50 16.08
CA VAL A 136 -0.21 -10.80 16.72
C VAL A 136 0.06 -12.30 16.72
N ARG A 137 -0.96 -13.12 16.98
CA ARG A 137 -0.87 -14.58 16.96
C ARG A 137 -0.52 -15.12 15.57
N PHE A 138 -1.11 -14.59 14.51
CA PHE A 138 -0.73 -14.96 13.14
C PHE A 138 0.72 -14.59 12.85
N THR A 139 1.15 -13.41 13.31
CA THR A 139 2.53 -12.96 13.13
C THR A 139 3.53 -13.86 13.86
N LEU A 140 3.17 -14.35 15.04
CA LEU A 140 3.97 -15.26 15.84
C LEU A 140 3.87 -16.73 15.40
N ASP A 141 3.05 -17.05 14.40
CA ASP A 141 2.66 -18.42 14.03
C ASP A 141 2.24 -19.25 15.26
N ASN A 142 1.41 -18.64 16.12
CA ASN A 142 1.11 -19.17 17.45
C ASN A 142 -0.41 -19.14 17.76
N PRO A 143 -1.13 -20.26 17.54
CA PRO A 143 -2.59 -20.29 17.61
C PRO A 143 -3.14 -20.11 19.02
N THR A 144 -2.56 -20.79 20.01
CA THR A 144 -3.18 -20.96 21.33
C THR A 144 -2.27 -20.71 22.52
N ILE A 145 -0.94 -20.61 22.34
CA ILE A 145 -0.04 -20.40 23.48
C ILE A 145 -0.34 -19.01 24.08
N PRO A 146 -0.44 -18.87 25.41
CA PRO A 146 -0.65 -17.59 26.05
C PRO A 146 0.41 -16.57 25.64
N ILE A 147 -0.03 -15.38 25.27
CA ILE A 147 0.85 -14.26 24.96
C ILE A 147 1.39 -13.71 26.30
N THR A 148 2.71 -13.62 26.41
CA THR A 148 3.41 -13.08 27.60
C THR A 148 4.19 -11.83 27.25
N ASP A 149 4.54 -11.02 28.25
CA ASP A 149 5.39 -9.84 28.04
C ASP A 149 6.75 -10.22 27.42
N GLU A 150 7.30 -11.40 27.75
CA GLU A 150 8.55 -11.91 27.16
C GLU A 150 8.40 -12.15 25.65
N ILE A 151 7.34 -12.85 25.23
CA ILE A 151 7.05 -13.11 23.81
C ILE A 151 6.85 -11.78 23.07
N ILE A 152 6.03 -10.88 23.60
CA ILE A 152 5.70 -9.62 22.94
C ILE A 152 6.88 -8.66 22.87
N SER A 153 7.75 -8.68 23.87
CA SER A 153 8.99 -7.89 23.83
C SER A 153 9.93 -8.35 22.70
N SER A 154 9.80 -9.58 22.19
CA SER A 154 10.62 -10.06 21.07
C SER A 154 10.06 -9.71 19.68
N LEU A 155 8.81 -9.23 19.61
CA LEU A 155 8.14 -8.90 18.36
C LEU A 155 8.78 -7.66 17.72
N ASP A 156 9.42 -7.85 16.56
CA ASP A 156 10.06 -6.76 15.80
C ASP A 156 9.25 -6.32 14.58
N THR A 157 8.28 -7.12 14.17
CA THR A 157 7.42 -6.89 13.00
C THR A 157 6.00 -7.28 13.36
N LEU A 158 5.04 -6.44 13.01
CA LEU A 158 3.61 -6.77 13.06
C LEU A 158 3.00 -6.35 11.73
N TYR A 159 2.66 -7.34 10.91
CA TYR A 159 1.98 -7.12 9.64
C TYR A 159 0.62 -7.80 9.67
N TYR A 160 -0.43 -7.02 9.46
CA TYR A 160 -1.78 -7.52 9.40
C TYR A 160 -2.63 -6.75 8.40
N ALA A 161 -2.98 -7.44 7.32
CA ALA A 161 -3.94 -7.01 6.32
C ALA A 161 -4.99 -8.12 6.21
N SER A 162 -6.08 -7.97 6.95
CA SER A 162 -7.07 -9.03 7.11
C SER A 162 -8.32 -8.77 6.28
N ILE A 163 -8.83 -9.86 5.69
CA ILE A 163 -10.16 -9.92 5.08
C ILE A 163 -11.25 -10.30 6.10
N MET A 164 -10.91 -10.42 7.38
CA MET A 164 -11.91 -10.63 8.42
C MET A 164 -12.90 -9.45 8.41
N ARG A 165 -14.17 -9.79 8.62
CA ARG A 165 -15.25 -8.79 8.71
C ARG A 165 -15.03 -7.85 9.89
N ASP A 166 -14.59 -8.40 11.01
CA ASP A 166 -14.26 -7.65 12.21
C ASP A 166 -12.84 -7.09 12.10
N LYS A 167 -12.70 -5.83 12.48
CA LYS A 167 -11.49 -5.02 12.29
C LYS A 167 -10.95 -4.56 13.63
N ILE A 168 -9.63 -4.38 13.69
CA ILE A 168 -8.94 -3.77 14.84
C ILE A 168 -9.47 -2.35 15.02
N SER A 169 -9.88 -2.03 16.25
CA SER A 169 -10.47 -0.74 16.63
C SER A 169 -9.67 -0.01 17.71
N THR A 170 -8.93 -0.74 18.55
CA THR A 170 -8.02 -0.18 19.56
C THR A 170 -6.68 -0.90 19.55
N LEU A 171 -5.62 -0.15 19.84
CA LEU A 171 -4.25 -0.65 19.93
C LEU A 171 -3.78 -0.89 21.39
N GLU A 172 -4.68 -0.84 22.38
CA GLU A 172 -4.35 -1.09 23.79
C GLU A 172 -3.63 -2.43 23.99
N GLY A 173 -2.42 -2.37 24.54
CA GLY A 173 -1.48 -3.48 24.72
C GLY A 173 -0.30 -3.43 23.75
N LEU A 174 -0.42 -2.72 22.62
CA LEU A 174 0.65 -2.58 21.62
C LEU A 174 1.86 -1.81 22.15
N GLU A 175 1.66 -0.92 23.13
CA GLU A 175 2.75 -0.19 23.80
C GLU A 175 3.79 -1.10 24.47
N LYS A 176 3.46 -2.39 24.66
CA LYS A 176 4.38 -3.39 25.21
C LYS A 176 5.30 -4.03 24.17
N CYS A 177 5.04 -3.85 22.87
CA CYS A 177 5.86 -4.34 21.77
C CYS A 177 7.13 -3.48 21.59
N VAL A 178 7.94 -3.31 22.63
CA VAL A 178 8.98 -2.28 22.72
C VAL A 178 10.13 -2.41 21.71
N ASN A 179 10.28 -3.58 21.08
CA ASN A 179 11.28 -3.83 20.03
C ASN A 179 10.68 -3.80 18.61
N LEU A 180 9.41 -3.41 18.47
CA LEU A 180 8.73 -3.30 17.18
C LEU A 180 9.43 -2.25 16.30
N LYS A 181 9.80 -2.68 15.09
CA LYS A 181 10.42 -1.86 14.05
C LYS A 181 9.48 -1.62 12.88
N ILE A 182 8.67 -2.61 12.54
CA ILE A 182 7.73 -2.57 11.42
C ILE A 182 6.31 -2.78 11.95
N LEU A 183 5.43 -1.82 11.69
CA LEU A 183 4.00 -1.91 12.03
C LEU A 183 3.15 -1.63 10.79
N ALA A 184 2.43 -2.64 10.33
CA ALA A 184 1.52 -2.53 9.20
C ALA A 184 0.13 -3.06 9.59
N LEU A 185 -0.84 -2.16 9.77
CA LEU A 185 -2.24 -2.50 10.09
C LEU A 185 -3.17 -1.82 9.07
N LEU A 186 -3.37 -2.48 7.93
CA LEU A 186 -4.06 -1.90 6.77
C LEU A 186 -5.57 -2.18 6.83
N SER A 187 -6.39 -1.21 6.39
CA SER A 187 -7.84 -1.39 6.23
C SER A 187 -8.58 -1.76 7.53
N GLN A 188 -8.16 -1.23 8.67
CA GLN A 188 -8.78 -1.48 9.98
C GLN A 188 -9.77 -0.35 10.36
N ASN A 189 -10.25 -0.34 11.61
CA ASN A 189 -11.12 0.70 12.15
C ASN A 189 -10.39 1.53 13.22
N ILE A 190 -9.11 1.86 12.97
CA ILE A 190 -8.26 2.56 13.94
C ILE A 190 -8.49 4.07 13.86
N TYR A 191 -8.80 4.70 14.99
CA TYR A 191 -9.00 6.16 15.11
C TYR A 191 -7.85 6.85 15.85
N THR A 192 -7.29 6.18 16.86
CA THR A 192 -6.24 6.72 17.74
C THR A 192 -5.04 5.78 17.77
N ILE A 193 -3.85 6.34 17.88
CA ILE A 193 -2.58 5.59 17.84
C ILE A 193 -1.67 5.92 19.03
N ASP A 194 -2.20 6.44 20.14
CA ASP A 194 -1.42 6.87 21.31
C ASP A 194 -0.44 5.80 21.82
N GLN A 195 -0.81 4.53 21.68
CA GLN A 195 -0.01 3.38 22.11
C GLN A 195 1.32 3.26 21.36
N ILE A 196 1.45 3.82 20.15
CA ILE A 196 2.72 3.77 19.39
C ILE A 196 3.74 4.79 19.90
N SER A 197 3.32 5.78 20.70
CA SER A 197 4.19 6.90 21.14
C SER A 197 5.43 6.48 21.94
N SER A 198 5.39 5.28 22.54
CA SER A 198 6.50 4.70 23.29
C SER A 198 7.39 3.76 22.46
N LEU A 199 6.98 3.41 21.24
CA LEU A 199 7.63 2.42 20.38
C LEU A 199 8.76 3.05 19.57
N THR A 200 9.74 3.62 20.27
CA THR A 200 10.85 4.40 19.72
C THR A 200 11.81 3.64 18.76
N ASN A 201 11.61 2.34 18.59
CA ASN A 201 12.33 1.51 17.62
C ASN A 201 11.63 1.40 16.27
N LEU A 202 10.44 1.97 16.09
CA LEU A 202 9.73 1.98 14.82
C LEU A 202 10.56 2.68 13.73
N GLU A 203 10.76 1.97 12.63
CA GLU A 203 11.44 2.40 11.42
C GLU A 203 10.47 2.49 10.24
N GLU A 204 9.45 1.63 10.20
CA GLU A 204 8.47 1.56 9.11
C GLU A 204 7.05 1.41 9.66
N VAL A 205 6.16 2.31 9.27
CA VAL A 205 4.74 2.28 9.67
C VAL A 205 3.84 2.42 8.45
N ALA A 206 2.87 1.51 8.32
CA ALA A 206 1.81 1.58 7.33
C ALA A 206 0.44 1.39 7.98
N LEU A 207 -0.36 2.45 8.01
CA LEU A 207 -1.71 2.46 8.60
C LEU A 207 -2.74 2.95 7.58
N ASN A 208 -2.58 2.52 6.33
CA ASN A 208 -3.47 2.91 5.23
C ASN A 208 -4.91 2.43 5.49
N ASP A 209 -5.88 3.19 4.97
CA ASP A 209 -7.31 2.88 5.03
C ASP A 209 -7.82 2.72 6.49
N ASN A 210 -7.49 3.70 7.33
CA ASN A 210 -7.97 3.83 8.71
C ASN A 210 -8.68 5.19 8.89
N TYR A 211 -8.91 5.61 10.13
CA TYR A 211 -9.61 6.85 10.47
C TYR A 211 -8.75 7.78 11.33
N ILE A 212 -7.42 7.70 11.19
CA ILE A 212 -6.46 8.46 12.00
C ILE A 212 -6.52 9.93 11.60
N SER A 213 -6.56 10.83 12.59
CA SER A 213 -6.52 12.28 12.37
C SER A 213 -5.41 13.00 13.14
N ASP A 214 -4.89 12.39 14.21
CA ASP A 214 -3.86 12.96 15.08
C ASP A 214 -2.54 12.21 14.89
N LEU A 215 -1.49 12.95 14.53
CA LEU A 215 -0.14 12.43 14.31
C LEU A 215 0.82 12.74 15.47
N THR A 216 0.36 13.40 16.55
CA THR A 216 1.20 13.68 17.72
C THR A 216 1.86 12.44 18.35
N PRO A 217 1.28 11.21 18.28
CA PRO A 217 1.98 10.02 18.75
C PRO A 217 3.27 9.68 17.99
N PHE A 218 3.52 10.27 16.81
CA PHE A 218 4.77 10.11 16.08
C PHE A 218 5.93 11.00 16.59
N GLU A 219 5.66 12.01 17.44
CA GLU A 219 6.61 13.10 17.75
C GLU A 219 7.98 12.64 18.26
N ASN A 220 8.05 11.47 18.90
CA ASN A 220 9.26 10.91 19.49
C ASN A 220 9.84 9.70 18.74
N LEU A 221 9.33 9.38 17.56
CA LEU A 221 9.73 8.20 16.78
C LEU A 221 10.87 8.51 15.81
N TYR A 222 11.99 9.00 16.35
CA TYR A 222 13.09 9.60 15.57
C TYR A 222 13.78 8.67 14.56
N LYS A 223 13.60 7.35 14.69
CA LYS A 223 14.15 6.32 13.77
C LYS A 223 13.26 6.04 12.56
N MET A 224 12.10 6.70 12.46
CA MET A 224 11.16 6.49 11.37
C MET A 224 11.83 6.83 10.04
N LYS A 225 11.80 5.89 9.11
CA LYS A 225 12.30 6.03 7.73
C LYS A 225 11.17 6.05 6.73
N HIS A 226 10.15 5.20 6.92
CA HIS A 226 9.00 5.12 6.00
C HIS A 226 7.67 5.22 6.76
N LEU A 227 6.81 6.10 6.27
CA LEU A 227 5.49 6.33 6.85
C LEU A 227 4.41 6.36 5.76
N GLU A 228 3.50 5.39 5.80
CA GLU A 228 2.31 5.33 4.95
C GLU A 228 1.04 5.53 5.77
N LEU A 229 0.30 6.59 5.44
CA LEU A 229 -0.96 6.98 6.10
C LEU A 229 -2.05 7.29 5.06
N ILE A 230 -2.06 6.54 3.95
CA ILE A 230 -2.99 6.74 2.83
C ILE A 230 -4.43 6.56 3.29
N ASN A 231 -5.34 7.40 2.78
CA ASN A 231 -6.78 7.28 3.04
C ASN A 231 -7.11 7.24 4.55
N ASN A 232 -6.76 8.33 5.23
CA ASN A 232 -7.08 8.60 6.64
C ASN A 232 -7.79 9.96 6.74
N ASN A 233 -7.92 10.50 7.95
CA ASN A 233 -8.61 11.75 8.24
C ASN A 233 -7.64 12.86 8.66
N ILE A 234 -6.41 12.86 8.13
CA ILE A 234 -5.35 13.79 8.53
C ILE A 234 -5.57 15.14 7.84
N SER A 235 -5.66 16.23 8.62
CA SER A 235 -5.74 17.60 8.09
C SER A 235 -4.48 18.42 8.33
N ASP A 236 -3.64 18.03 9.29
CA ASP A 236 -2.43 18.74 9.71
C ASP A 236 -1.32 17.72 9.99
N THR A 237 -0.11 18.03 9.53
CA THR A 237 1.07 17.15 9.70
C THR A 237 1.79 17.32 11.04
N LYS A 238 1.19 18.00 12.01
CA LYS A 238 1.72 18.18 13.37
C LYS A 238 1.95 16.83 14.05
N GLY A 239 3.13 16.64 14.63
CA GLY A 239 3.64 15.39 15.17
C GLY A 239 4.74 14.76 14.31
N LEU A 240 4.91 15.21 13.05
CA LEU A 240 5.96 14.72 12.17
C LEU A 240 7.26 15.54 12.26
N GLU A 241 7.30 16.66 13.00
CA GLU A 241 8.36 17.67 12.97
C GLU A 241 9.78 17.10 13.20
N ASN A 242 9.86 16.07 14.03
CA ASN A 242 11.12 15.51 14.53
C ASN A 242 11.54 14.23 13.82
N LEU A 243 10.79 13.74 12.82
CA LEU A 243 11.10 12.52 12.07
C LEU A 243 12.23 12.76 11.07
N THR A 244 13.36 13.28 11.53
CA THR A 244 14.43 13.77 10.66
C THR A 244 15.14 12.66 9.87
N GLU A 245 14.98 11.39 10.24
CA GLU A 245 15.43 10.23 9.45
C GLU A 245 14.43 9.78 8.37
N LEU A 246 13.26 10.43 8.25
CA LEU A 246 12.22 10.04 7.31
C LEU A 246 12.67 10.24 5.87
N GLU A 247 12.65 9.17 5.08
CA GLU A 247 13.02 9.12 3.68
C GLU A 247 11.79 9.09 2.77
N CYS A 248 10.72 8.41 3.20
CA CYS A 248 9.53 8.17 2.39
C CYS A 248 8.23 8.45 3.16
N LEU A 249 7.37 9.30 2.59
CA LEU A 249 6.11 9.72 3.21
C LEU A 249 4.95 9.67 2.21
N PHE A 250 3.95 8.84 2.52
CA PHE A 250 2.70 8.74 1.76
C PHE A 250 1.51 9.25 2.55
N LEU A 251 0.91 10.33 2.06
CA LEU A 251 -0.25 11.01 2.67
C LEU A 251 -1.42 11.15 1.68
N LEU A 252 -1.46 10.31 0.64
CA LEU A 252 -2.49 10.29 -0.39
C LEU A 252 -3.89 10.18 0.22
N SER A 253 -4.88 10.87 -0.37
CA SER A 253 -6.30 10.77 0.03
C SER A 253 -6.56 11.16 1.49
N ASN A 254 -5.87 12.18 1.99
CA ASN A 254 -6.18 12.81 3.27
C ASN A 254 -6.63 14.27 3.04
N PRO A 255 -7.52 14.83 3.90
CA PRO A 255 -7.96 16.22 3.81
C PRO A 255 -6.91 17.22 4.34
N ILE A 256 -5.65 17.11 3.88
CA ILE A 256 -4.52 17.88 4.41
C ILE A 256 -4.60 19.33 3.96
N GLU A 257 -4.50 20.24 4.92
CA GLU A 257 -4.48 21.70 4.71
C GLU A 257 -3.15 22.31 5.14
N ASN A 258 -2.51 21.76 6.18
CA ASN A 258 -1.28 22.30 6.75
C ASN A 258 -0.13 21.28 6.71
N ILE A 259 0.94 21.66 6.01
CA ILE A 259 2.19 20.90 5.88
C ILE A 259 3.42 21.62 6.43
N ALA A 260 3.23 22.75 7.13
CA ALA A 260 4.33 23.51 7.73
C ALA A 260 5.20 22.72 8.72
N PRO A 261 4.63 21.83 9.57
CA PRO A 261 5.40 20.99 10.48
C PRO A 261 6.54 20.18 9.84
N MET A 262 6.40 19.79 8.57
CA MET A 262 7.36 18.92 7.89
C MET A 262 8.61 19.63 7.37
N GLN A 263 8.76 20.94 7.60
CA GLN A 263 9.86 21.74 7.01
C GLN A 263 11.28 21.24 7.35
N ASN A 264 11.43 20.44 8.42
CA ASN A 264 12.70 19.90 8.89
C ASN A 264 12.99 18.46 8.43
N LEU A 265 12.10 17.87 7.61
CA LEU A 265 12.24 16.49 7.12
C LEU A 265 13.24 16.39 5.95
N ILE A 266 14.43 16.93 6.17
CA ILE A 266 15.44 17.19 5.13
C ILE A 266 15.98 15.94 4.43
N ASN A 267 15.77 14.75 5.00
CA ASN A 267 16.18 13.48 4.41
C ASN A 267 15.11 12.85 3.50
N LEU A 268 13.93 13.47 3.36
CA LEU A 268 12.88 12.99 2.45
C LEU A 268 13.41 12.92 1.02
N THR A 269 13.27 11.75 0.41
CA THR A 269 13.50 11.50 -1.02
C THR A 269 12.17 11.38 -1.78
N ASP A 270 11.13 10.93 -1.09
CA ASP A 270 9.87 10.51 -1.69
C ASP A 270 8.69 11.09 -0.89
N LEU A 271 7.90 11.97 -1.51
CA LEU A 271 6.77 12.63 -0.88
C LEU A 271 5.52 12.59 -1.76
N TYR A 272 4.46 11.98 -1.23
CA TYR A 272 3.23 11.72 -1.98
C TYR A 272 1.98 12.33 -1.34
N PHE A 273 1.38 13.29 -2.04
CA PHE A 273 0.05 13.83 -1.79
C PHE A 273 -0.88 13.64 -2.99
N TYR A 274 -2.16 13.45 -2.68
CA TYR A 274 -3.25 13.47 -3.66
C TYR A 274 -4.53 13.92 -2.98
N GLY A 275 -5.22 14.88 -3.58
CA GLY A 275 -6.51 15.34 -3.05
C GLY A 275 -6.41 16.22 -1.79
N ALA A 276 -5.24 16.76 -1.48
CA ALA A 276 -5.06 17.72 -0.40
C ALA A 276 -5.63 19.11 -0.76
N ASN A 277 -5.67 20.04 0.19
CA ASN A 277 -6.09 21.41 -0.02
C ASN A 277 -5.01 22.38 0.50
N LEU A 278 -3.85 22.34 -0.13
CA LEU A 278 -2.66 23.09 0.28
C LEU A 278 -2.77 24.52 -0.23
N SER A 279 -2.98 25.47 0.68
CA SER A 279 -2.99 26.91 0.36
C SER A 279 -1.59 27.43 0.00
N GLU A 280 -0.54 26.79 0.52
CA GLU A 280 0.85 27.06 0.19
C GLU A 280 1.72 25.82 0.38
N ILE A 281 2.91 25.85 -0.22
CA ILE A 281 3.90 24.75 -0.15
C ILE A 281 5.31 25.28 0.17
N THR A 282 5.41 26.38 0.91
CA THR A 282 6.68 27.04 1.27
C THR A 282 7.56 26.15 2.15
N SER A 283 6.98 25.29 2.98
CA SER A 283 7.69 24.33 3.82
C SER A 283 8.47 23.27 3.04
N LEU A 284 8.14 23.05 1.76
CA LEU A 284 8.86 22.10 0.91
C LEU A 284 10.23 22.62 0.45
N SER A 285 10.49 23.94 0.52
CA SER A 285 11.70 24.57 -0.04
C SER A 285 13.02 24.07 0.57
N GLY A 286 13.00 23.56 1.81
CA GLY A 286 14.17 23.00 2.49
C GLY A 286 14.46 21.53 2.15
N LEU A 287 13.53 20.82 1.50
CA LEU A 287 13.58 19.36 1.30
C LEU A 287 14.41 18.97 0.08
N THR A 288 15.65 19.50 0.00
CA THR A 288 16.50 19.45 -1.19
C THR A 288 16.95 18.04 -1.62
N ASN A 289 16.74 17.02 -0.79
CA ASN A 289 16.99 15.62 -1.13
C ASN A 289 15.83 14.94 -1.89
N LEU A 290 14.69 15.61 -2.07
CA LEU A 290 13.55 15.07 -2.79
C LEU A 290 13.94 14.67 -4.22
N GLU A 291 13.64 13.42 -4.56
CA GLU A 291 13.73 12.85 -5.90
C GLU A 291 12.34 12.66 -6.53
N VAL A 292 11.31 12.40 -5.71
CA VAL A 292 9.92 12.22 -6.14
C VAL A 292 8.99 13.12 -5.33
N LEU A 293 8.20 13.94 -6.03
CA LEU A 293 7.19 14.80 -5.43
C LEU A 293 5.86 14.69 -6.18
N TRP A 294 4.83 14.19 -5.49
CA TRP A 294 3.46 14.17 -5.98
C TRP A 294 2.59 15.14 -5.18
N LEU A 295 1.95 16.05 -5.90
CA LEU A 295 1.04 17.07 -5.42
C LEU A 295 -0.20 17.15 -6.33
N ALA A 296 -0.62 16.03 -6.92
CA ALA A 296 -1.75 16.03 -7.84
C ALA A 296 -3.05 16.36 -7.10
N LYS A 297 -3.90 17.22 -7.69
CA LYS A 297 -5.19 17.62 -7.09
C LYS A 297 -5.02 18.15 -5.65
N CYS A 298 -4.03 19.01 -5.42
CA CYS A 298 -3.71 19.54 -4.09
C CYS A 298 -4.07 21.02 -3.90
N SER A 299 -4.76 21.62 -4.88
CA SER A 299 -5.11 23.05 -4.89
C SER A 299 -3.91 24.02 -4.79
N VAL A 300 -2.71 23.57 -5.21
CA VAL A 300 -1.47 24.34 -5.09
C VAL A 300 -1.50 25.56 -6.03
N PRO A 301 -1.52 26.80 -5.51
CA PRO A 301 -1.71 27.99 -6.35
C PRO A 301 -0.43 28.39 -7.11
N GLU A 302 0.74 28.11 -6.55
CA GLU A 302 2.04 28.41 -7.15
C GLU A 302 3.11 27.40 -6.70
N ILE A 303 4.18 27.29 -7.51
CA ILE A 303 5.25 26.31 -7.30
C ILE A 303 6.63 26.95 -7.10
N ASN A 304 6.68 28.23 -6.75
CA ASN A 304 7.93 28.98 -6.58
C ASN A 304 8.86 28.37 -5.51
N SER A 305 8.29 27.76 -4.48
CA SER A 305 9.06 27.08 -3.41
C SER A 305 9.82 25.84 -3.89
N LEU A 306 9.49 25.27 -5.05
CA LEU A 306 10.14 24.08 -5.58
C LEU A 306 11.50 24.36 -6.24
N LYS A 307 11.89 25.64 -6.40
CA LYS A 307 13.11 26.06 -7.11
C LYS A 307 14.40 25.43 -6.57
N SER A 308 14.48 25.14 -5.27
CA SER A 308 15.64 24.54 -4.61
C SER A 308 15.72 23.02 -4.74
N LEU A 309 14.68 22.35 -5.26
CA LEU A 309 14.57 20.89 -5.31
C LEU A 309 15.30 20.30 -6.53
N MET A 310 16.57 20.65 -6.69
CA MET A 310 17.40 20.33 -7.86
C MET A 310 17.70 18.83 -8.02
N ASN A 311 17.33 18.00 -7.04
CA ASN A 311 17.45 16.55 -7.11
C ASN A 311 16.19 15.84 -7.61
N LEU A 312 15.09 16.58 -7.85
CA LEU A 312 13.85 16.00 -8.37
C LEU A 312 14.09 15.31 -9.72
N LYS A 313 13.60 14.07 -9.79
CA LYS A 313 13.52 13.23 -10.99
C LYS A 313 12.08 13.08 -11.46
N ILE A 314 11.13 13.13 -10.54
CA ILE A 314 9.69 12.97 -10.84
C ILE A 314 8.91 14.07 -10.14
N LEU A 315 8.21 14.87 -10.94
CA LEU A 315 7.30 15.91 -10.45
C LEU A 315 5.89 15.67 -11.00
N ASN A 316 4.93 15.50 -10.10
CA ASN A 316 3.52 15.40 -10.44
C ASN A 316 2.72 16.52 -9.79
N ILE A 317 2.27 17.47 -10.60
CA ILE A 317 1.47 18.63 -10.19
C ILE A 317 0.19 18.76 -11.02
N ARG A 318 -0.32 17.63 -11.53
CA ARG A 318 -1.60 17.57 -12.28
C ARG A 318 -2.74 18.15 -11.44
N LEU A 319 -3.76 18.72 -12.09
CA LEU A 319 -5.01 19.14 -11.44
C LEU A 319 -4.82 20.22 -10.35
N ASN A 320 -3.98 21.25 -10.56
CA ASN A 320 -3.74 22.33 -9.59
C ASN A 320 -4.06 23.75 -10.10
N ASN A 321 -4.58 23.90 -11.31
CA ASN A 321 -4.83 25.20 -11.95
C ASN A 321 -3.56 26.07 -12.12
N ILE A 322 -2.38 25.45 -12.22
CA ILE A 322 -1.09 26.15 -12.34
C ILE A 322 -0.96 26.73 -13.76
N SER A 323 -0.54 27.99 -13.87
CA SER A 323 -0.24 28.63 -15.16
C SER A 323 1.24 28.95 -15.35
N ASP A 324 1.92 29.37 -14.27
CA ASP A 324 3.34 29.72 -14.30
C ASP A 324 4.21 28.52 -13.88
N ILE A 325 5.00 28.05 -14.84
CA ILE A 325 5.96 26.95 -14.65
C ILE A 325 7.41 27.41 -14.83
N SER A 326 7.69 28.71 -14.69
CA SER A 326 9.02 29.30 -14.91
C SER A 326 10.12 28.61 -14.11
N ILE A 327 9.83 28.15 -12.90
CA ILE A 327 10.80 27.47 -12.04
C ILE A 327 11.26 26.11 -12.57
N LEU A 328 10.50 25.48 -13.48
CA LEU A 328 10.84 24.15 -13.98
C LEU A 328 12.18 24.16 -14.73
N SER A 329 12.62 25.31 -15.26
CA SER A 329 13.93 25.44 -15.93
C SER A 329 15.12 25.16 -15.00
N GLU A 330 14.91 25.18 -13.68
CA GLU A 330 15.95 24.92 -12.66
C GLU A 330 16.04 23.42 -12.32
N LEU A 331 15.04 22.62 -12.67
CA LEU A 331 14.93 21.20 -12.33
C LEU A 331 15.64 20.30 -13.35
N LEU A 332 16.95 20.53 -13.52
CA LEU A 332 17.76 19.93 -14.59
C LEU A 332 17.86 18.40 -14.54
N LYS A 333 17.59 17.78 -13.39
CA LYS A 333 17.59 16.32 -13.22
C LYS A 333 16.21 15.67 -13.41
N CYS A 334 15.17 16.48 -13.64
CA CYS A 334 13.82 15.96 -13.70
C CYS A 334 13.58 15.23 -15.02
N GLU A 335 13.23 13.96 -14.89
CA GLU A 335 13.02 13.02 -16.00
C GLU A 335 11.54 12.95 -16.40
N ARG A 336 10.65 13.06 -15.41
CA ARG A 336 9.22 12.80 -15.57
C ARG A 336 8.39 13.94 -15.02
N PHE A 337 7.72 14.64 -15.93
CA PHE A 337 6.80 15.71 -15.61
C PHE A 337 5.37 15.29 -15.88
N TYR A 338 4.53 15.37 -14.85
CA TYR A 338 3.08 15.21 -14.97
C TYR A 338 2.42 16.55 -14.68
N LEU A 339 2.05 17.26 -15.75
CA LEU A 339 1.58 18.64 -15.76
C LEU A 339 0.16 18.79 -16.30
N SER A 340 -0.50 17.68 -16.63
CA SER A 340 -1.83 17.71 -17.25
C SER A 340 -2.90 18.39 -16.40
N ASN A 341 -3.99 18.86 -17.01
CA ASN A 341 -5.13 19.46 -16.32
C ASN A 341 -4.69 20.66 -15.47
N ASN A 342 -4.05 21.63 -16.12
CA ASN A 342 -3.61 22.88 -15.54
C ASN A 342 -3.98 24.03 -16.48
N LEU A 343 -3.45 25.23 -16.24
CA LEU A 343 -3.71 26.43 -17.03
C LEU A 343 -2.45 26.92 -17.75
N ILE A 344 -1.54 26.00 -18.10
CA ILE A 344 -0.23 26.32 -18.68
C ILE A 344 -0.41 26.80 -20.12
N GLU A 345 0.19 27.94 -20.44
CA GLU A 345 0.24 28.51 -21.80
C GLU A 345 1.67 28.56 -22.33
N ASP A 346 2.61 29.02 -21.50
CA ASP A 346 4.03 29.14 -21.84
C ASP A 346 4.83 27.94 -21.33
N ILE A 347 5.39 27.18 -22.29
CA ILE A 347 6.27 26.03 -22.01
C ILE A 347 7.74 26.31 -22.34
N THR A 348 8.13 27.57 -22.53
CA THR A 348 9.53 27.99 -22.69
C THR A 348 10.46 27.46 -21.59
N PRO A 349 10.04 27.36 -20.31
CA PRO A 349 10.89 26.79 -19.25
C PRO A 349 11.36 25.35 -19.51
N LEU A 350 10.65 24.61 -20.38
CA LEU A 350 10.99 23.23 -20.73
C LEU A 350 12.04 23.13 -21.85
N SER A 351 12.49 24.24 -22.44
CA SER A 351 13.34 24.23 -23.65
C SER A 351 14.77 23.71 -23.47
N ASN A 352 15.28 23.63 -22.24
CA ASN A 352 16.67 23.25 -21.96
C ASN A 352 16.82 22.17 -20.88
N LEU A 353 15.77 21.39 -20.63
CA LEU A 353 15.78 20.33 -19.62
C LEU A 353 16.33 19.03 -20.25
N PRO A 354 17.52 18.57 -19.84
CA PRO A 354 18.27 17.55 -20.60
C PRO A 354 17.80 16.12 -20.38
N GLU A 355 17.13 15.83 -19.26
CA GLU A 355 16.81 14.45 -18.83
C GLU A 355 15.35 14.04 -19.09
N ILE A 356 14.52 14.87 -19.74
CA ILE A 356 13.09 14.58 -19.94
C ILE A 356 12.92 13.31 -20.78
N ASN A 357 12.29 12.28 -20.19
CA ASN A 357 11.86 11.07 -20.90
C ASN A 357 10.35 10.84 -20.89
N PHE A 358 9.62 11.53 -19.99
CA PHE A 358 8.17 11.50 -19.94
C PHE A 358 7.63 12.90 -19.62
N LEU A 359 6.76 13.42 -20.49
CA LEU A 359 6.16 14.73 -20.36
C LEU A 359 4.67 14.67 -20.68
N ASP A 360 3.85 14.78 -19.64
CA ASP A 360 2.39 14.86 -19.78
C ASP A 360 1.92 16.32 -19.61
N LEU A 361 1.54 16.94 -20.72
CA LEU A 361 1.02 18.30 -20.83
C LEU A 361 -0.46 18.33 -21.23
N ALA A 362 -1.15 17.19 -21.21
CA ALA A 362 -2.54 17.11 -21.69
C ALA A 362 -3.48 18.06 -20.95
N ASP A 363 -4.53 18.56 -21.60
CA ASP A 363 -5.53 19.44 -20.97
C ASP A 363 -4.89 20.67 -20.31
N ASN A 364 -4.31 21.52 -21.14
CA ASN A 364 -3.74 22.82 -20.80
C ASN A 364 -4.17 23.85 -21.86
N LYS A 365 -3.53 25.02 -21.90
CA LYS A 365 -3.83 26.10 -22.84
C LYS A 365 -2.69 26.34 -23.83
N ILE A 366 -1.90 25.32 -24.11
CA ILE A 366 -0.70 25.43 -24.94
C ILE A 366 -1.11 25.59 -26.41
N THR A 367 -0.54 26.57 -27.07
CA THR A 367 -0.77 26.81 -28.51
C THR A 367 0.49 26.55 -29.34
N ASP A 368 1.66 26.92 -28.82
CA ASP A 368 2.97 26.79 -29.47
C ASP A 368 3.85 25.79 -28.72
N ILE A 369 4.28 24.73 -29.43
CA ILE A 369 5.19 23.71 -28.89
C ILE A 369 6.63 23.84 -29.36
N LYS A 370 7.01 24.95 -30.01
CA LYS A 370 8.40 25.21 -30.41
C LYS A 370 9.43 24.93 -29.31
N PRO A 371 9.18 25.27 -28.02
CA PRO A 371 10.14 24.96 -26.94
C PRO A 371 10.47 23.47 -26.82
N LEU A 372 9.54 22.56 -27.14
CA LEU A 372 9.81 21.11 -27.11
C LEU A 372 10.71 20.67 -28.25
N VAL A 373 10.59 21.31 -29.43
CA VAL A 373 11.49 21.07 -30.57
C VAL A 373 12.89 21.59 -30.28
N ASP A 374 12.98 22.77 -29.64
CA ASP A 374 14.25 23.39 -29.25
C ASP A 374 14.98 22.58 -28.16
N ASN A 375 14.25 21.79 -27.36
CA ASN A 375 14.83 20.91 -26.35
C ASN A 375 15.59 19.75 -27.00
N SER A 376 16.92 19.78 -26.88
CA SER A 376 17.83 18.74 -27.39
C SER A 376 17.82 17.44 -26.57
N GLY A 377 17.34 17.48 -25.33
CA GLY A 377 17.16 16.32 -24.45
C GLY A 377 16.01 15.40 -24.86
N ILE A 378 14.90 15.95 -25.39
CA ILE A 378 13.73 15.15 -25.80
C ILE A 378 14.01 14.38 -27.11
N GLY A 379 14.28 13.09 -27.05
CA GLY A 379 14.68 12.28 -28.19
C GLY A 379 14.01 10.90 -28.25
N LYS A 380 14.76 9.95 -28.79
CA LYS A 380 14.27 8.63 -29.15
C LYS A 380 13.70 7.88 -27.95
N GLY A 381 12.44 7.45 -28.07
CA GLY A 381 11.74 6.64 -27.06
C GLY A 381 11.00 7.45 -26.00
N ASP A 382 11.22 8.77 -25.95
CA ASP A 382 10.55 9.64 -24.98
C ASP A 382 9.06 9.76 -25.31
N LEU A 383 8.25 10.04 -24.30
CA LEU A 383 6.80 10.20 -24.42
C LEU A 383 6.38 11.62 -24.10
N VAL A 384 5.72 12.27 -25.07
CA VAL A 384 5.14 13.61 -24.95
C VAL A 384 3.64 13.51 -25.18
N ILE A 385 2.84 13.92 -24.20
CA ILE A 385 1.37 13.93 -24.27
C ILE A 385 0.89 15.39 -24.31
N LEU A 386 0.22 15.76 -25.39
CA LEU A 386 -0.26 17.11 -25.71
C LEU A 386 -1.77 17.17 -25.96
N SER A 387 -2.47 16.03 -25.87
CA SER A 387 -3.91 15.94 -26.11
C SER A 387 -4.69 16.99 -25.34
N ASP A 388 -5.80 17.45 -25.92
CA ASP A 388 -6.68 18.46 -25.30
C ASP A 388 -6.00 19.82 -25.05
N ASN A 389 -5.03 20.20 -25.90
CA ASN A 389 -4.50 21.57 -25.97
C ASN A 389 -4.97 22.29 -27.24
N PRO A 390 -5.15 23.63 -27.22
CA PRO A 390 -5.48 24.43 -28.39
C PRO A 390 -4.26 24.68 -29.31
N LEU A 391 -3.60 23.60 -29.75
CA LEU A 391 -2.40 23.68 -30.59
C LEU A 391 -2.65 24.43 -31.90
N ASN A 392 -1.75 25.34 -32.26
CA ASN A 392 -1.84 26.08 -33.51
C ASN A 392 -1.39 25.21 -34.73
N ASP A 393 -1.68 25.69 -35.94
CA ASP A 393 -1.36 24.97 -37.18
C ASP A 393 0.13 24.66 -37.35
N VAL A 394 1.02 25.53 -36.85
CA VAL A 394 2.48 25.32 -36.95
C VAL A 394 2.91 24.19 -36.02
N SER A 395 2.39 24.17 -34.80
CA SER A 395 2.59 23.09 -33.84
C SER A 395 2.19 21.75 -34.44
N ILE A 396 0.97 21.65 -34.98
CA ILE A 396 0.41 20.41 -35.54
C ILE A 396 1.16 19.98 -36.80
N ASN A 397 1.35 20.88 -37.76
CA ASN A 397 1.82 20.51 -39.11
C ASN A 397 3.33 20.59 -39.29
N SER A 398 4.07 21.24 -38.39
CA SER A 398 5.53 21.41 -38.50
C SER A 398 6.28 20.86 -37.30
N TYR A 399 5.92 21.25 -36.08
CA TYR A 399 6.71 20.90 -34.88
C TYR A 399 6.51 19.46 -34.42
N ILE A 400 5.28 18.94 -34.43
CA ILE A 400 5.02 17.53 -34.08
C ILE A 400 5.73 16.57 -35.05
N PRO A 401 5.67 16.75 -36.39
CA PRO A 401 6.48 15.95 -37.30
C PRO A 401 7.98 15.98 -37.02
N LEU A 402 8.54 17.11 -36.57
CA LEU A 402 9.95 17.19 -36.18
C LEU A 402 10.25 16.35 -34.94
N LEU A 403 9.39 16.36 -33.92
CA LEU A 403 9.52 15.49 -32.76
C LEU A 403 9.43 14.01 -33.13
N ILE A 404 8.44 13.62 -33.95
CA ILE A 404 8.27 12.25 -34.42
C ILE A 404 9.49 11.80 -35.24
N SER A 405 10.09 12.68 -36.06
CA SER A 405 11.29 12.37 -36.81
C SER A 405 12.52 12.07 -35.94
N ARG A 406 12.51 12.52 -34.68
CA ARG A 406 13.50 12.18 -33.63
C ARG A 406 13.15 10.90 -32.87
N GLU A 407 12.15 10.14 -33.33
CA GLU A 407 11.62 8.93 -32.68
C GLU A 407 10.98 9.22 -31.29
N VAL A 408 10.46 10.43 -31.08
CA VAL A 408 9.64 10.78 -29.90
C VAL A 408 8.21 10.26 -30.11
N ASN A 409 7.64 9.61 -29.09
CA ASN A 409 6.24 9.21 -29.08
C ASN A 409 5.38 10.40 -28.69
N VAL A 410 4.58 10.94 -29.63
CA VAL A 410 3.72 12.10 -29.39
C VAL A 410 2.24 11.70 -29.44
N LEU A 411 1.49 11.99 -28.38
CA LEU A 411 0.02 11.88 -28.32
C LEU A 411 -0.55 13.29 -28.33
N TYR A 412 -1.41 13.67 -29.29
CA TYR A 412 -1.86 15.06 -29.46
C TYR A 412 -3.25 15.15 -30.06
#